data_AF-A0A3B8WUL0-F1
#
_entry.id   AF-A0A3B8WUL0-F1
#
_cell.length_a   1.000
_cell.length_b   1.000
_cell.length_c   1.000
_cell.angle_alpha   90.00
_cell.angle_beta   90.00
_cell.angle_gamma   90.00
#
_symmetry.space_group_name_H-M   'P 1'
#
loop_
_entity.id
_entity.type
_entity.pdbx_description
1 polymer ?
#
loop_
_entity_poly.entity_id
_entity_poly.type
_entity_poly.pdbx_seq_one_letter_code
_entity_poly.pdbx_strand_id
1 'polypeptide(L)'
;MELPEIMQQQVFAVAGDTLNPEKYAYKIKQGLLEHGYTVHAVGKELASFNDIPDEIDIIDLCINPVKGLALIKECKKSFKCIVIQPGAESEELLSYLNEKNLPYIEGCVLVGLSLYARDKVKNDK
;
A
#
# COMPACT_ATOMS: atom_id res chain seq x y z
N MET A 1 7.26 -7.56 -9.32
CA MET A 1 7.77 -7.75 -7.96
C MET A 1 6.91 -8.82 -7.31
N GLU A 2 7.46 -9.62 -6.42
CA GLU A 2 6.68 -10.56 -5.60
C GLU A 2 6.58 -10.09 -4.15
N LEU A 3 5.68 -10.68 -3.35
CA LEU A 3 5.43 -10.26 -1.97
C LEU A 3 6.71 -10.17 -1.10
N PRO A 4 7.69 -11.08 -1.17
CA PRO A 4 8.96 -10.91 -0.43
C PRO A 4 9.71 -9.63 -0.82
N GLU A 5 9.74 -9.28 -2.11
CA GLU A 5 10.44 -8.09 -2.64
C GLU A 5 9.71 -6.79 -2.27
N ILE A 6 8.37 -6.84 -2.19
CA ILE A 6 7.52 -5.76 -1.66
C ILE A 6 7.92 -5.47 -0.22
N MET A 7 8.07 -6.50 0.62
CA MET A 7 8.44 -6.33 2.04
C MET A 7 9.89 -5.86 2.23
N GLN A 8 10.73 -5.92 1.20
CA GLN A 8 12.06 -5.28 1.18
C GLN A 8 12.03 -3.79 0.82
N GLN A 9 10.87 -3.20 0.51
CA GLN A 9 10.76 -1.74 0.32
C GLN A 9 10.60 -1.00 1.65
N GLN A 10 10.63 0.34 1.66
CA GLN A 10 10.59 1.13 2.88
C GLN A 10 9.36 2.04 3.00
N VAL A 11 8.95 2.70 1.91
CA VAL A 11 7.91 3.72 1.94
C VAL A 11 6.60 3.19 1.35
N PHE A 12 5.59 3.03 2.21
CA PHE A 12 4.27 2.53 1.85
C PHE A 12 3.22 3.64 1.89
N ALA A 13 2.44 3.77 0.82
CA ALA A 13 1.23 4.56 0.79
C ALA A 13 0.00 3.62 0.94
N VAL A 14 -0.64 3.62 2.09
CA VAL A 14 -1.79 2.75 2.38
C VAL A 14 -3.09 3.51 2.11
N ALA A 15 -3.81 3.09 1.07
CA ALA A 15 -5.10 3.67 0.72
C ALA A 15 -6.25 2.86 1.34
N GLY A 16 -7.07 3.51 2.16
CA GLY A 16 -8.20 2.84 2.81
C GLY A 16 -8.72 3.57 4.05
N ASP A 17 -9.53 2.88 4.85
CA ASP A 17 -10.00 3.38 6.14
C ASP A 17 -8.96 3.07 7.23
N THR A 18 -7.93 3.92 7.30
CA THR A 18 -6.77 3.80 8.19
C THR A 18 -7.00 4.36 9.59
N LEU A 19 -8.19 4.86 9.87
CA LEU A 19 -8.58 5.42 11.17
C LEU A 19 -9.50 4.48 11.98
N ASN A 20 -10.05 3.45 11.34
CA ASN A 20 -10.97 2.51 11.97
C ASN A 20 -10.28 1.18 12.32
N PRO A 21 -10.09 0.86 13.62
CA PRO A 21 -9.38 -0.36 14.05
C PRO A 21 -9.95 -1.69 13.54
N GLU A 22 -11.23 -1.72 13.21
CA GLU A 22 -11.89 -2.91 12.67
C GLU A 22 -11.50 -3.19 11.20
N LYS A 23 -10.95 -2.20 10.49
CA LYS A 23 -10.62 -2.30 9.06
C LYS A 23 -9.21 -2.82 8.83
N TYR A 24 -9.03 -3.57 7.75
CA TYR A 24 -7.72 -4.11 7.38
C TYR A 24 -6.70 -3.02 7.03
N ALA A 25 -7.11 -1.92 6.38
CA ALA A 25 -6.23 -0.79 6.10
C ALA A 25 -5.60 -0.21 7.39
N TYR A 26 -6.37 -0.10 8.48
CA TYR A 26 -5.83 0.27 9.79
C TYR A 26 -4.79 -0.75 10.29
N LYS A 27 -5.11 -2.05 10.25
CA LYS A 27 -4.21 -3.11 10.70
C LYS A 27 -2.90 -3.14 9.89
N ILE A 28 -2.98 -2.90 8.57
CA ILE A 28 -1.82 -2.78 7.69
C ILE A 28 -0.97 -1.59 8.07
N LYS A 29 -1.57 -0.40 8.23
CA LYS A 29 -0.87 0.82 8.68
C LYS A 29 -0.12 0.58 9.99
N GLN A 30 -0.79 0.03 10.99
CA GLN A 30 -0.17 -0.25 12.29
C GLN A 30 0.94 -1.29 12.18
N GLY A 31 0.68 -2.41 11.49
CA GLY A 31 1.68 -3.46 11.31
C GLY A 31 2.94 -2.97 10.61
N LEU A 32 2.81 -2.17 9.55
CA LEU A 32 3.94 -1.55 8.87
C LEU A 32 4.70 -0.58 9.81
N LEU A 33 4.00 0.30 10.53
CA LEU A 33 4.64 1.22 11.49
C LEU A 33 5.40 0.47 12.60
N GLU A 34 4.80 -0.60 13.15
CA GLU A 34 5.41 -1.43 14.20
C GLU A 34 6.68 -2.16 13.77
N HIS A 35 6.85 -2.40 12.46
CA HIS A 35 8.03 -3.01 11.87
C HIS A 35 9.01 -1.98 11.29
N GLY A 36 8.79 -0.69 11.53
CA GLY A 36 9.72 0.38 11.17
C GLY A 36 9.65 0.82 9.70
N TYR A 37 8.56 0.51 8.99
CA TYR A 37 8.29 1.06 7.66
C TYR A 37 7.83 2.53 7.76
N THR A 38 8.08 3.31 6.71
CA THR A 38 7.50 4.65 6.57
C THR A 38 6.12 4.51 5.94
N VAL A 39 5.07 4.99 6.61
CA VAL A 39 3.69 4.80 6.15
C VAL A 39 2.97 6.14 5.99
N HIS A 40 2.41 6.36 4.81
CA HIS A 40 1.52 7.48 4.49
C HIS A 40 0.12 6.95 4.21
N ALA A 41 -0.89 7.52 4.87
CA ALA A 41 -2.26 7.05 4.76
C ALA A 41 -3.11 7.93 3.84
N VAL A 42 -3.76 7.33 2.85
CA VAL A 42 -4.53 8.03 1.81
C VAL A 42 -6.00 7.60 1.82
N GLY A 43 -6.90 8.54 1.55
CA GLY A 43 -8.35 8.37 1.47
C GLY A 43 -9.11 8.90 2.69
N LYS A 44 -8.58 8.73 3.91
CA LYS A 44 -9.13 9.30 5.15
C LYS A 44 -8.29 10.41 5.76
N GLU A 45 -6.97 10.30 5.64
CA GLU A 45 -6.00 11.23 6.23
C GLU A 45 -5.48 12.20 5.16
N LEU A 46 -4.79 11.69 4.14
CA LEU A 46 -4.45 12.45 2.93
C LEU A 46 -5.51 12.26 1.85
N ALA A 47 -5.76 13.30 1.04
CA ALA A 47 -6.73 13.22 -0.05
C ALA A 47 -6.14 12.51 -1.27
N SER A 48 -4.85 12.72 -1.57
CA SER A 48 -4.19 12.20 -2.75
C SER A 48 -2.82 11.59 -2.44
N PHE A 49 -2.37 10.64 -3.27
CA PHE A 49 -0.98 10.18 -3.27
C PHE A 49 0.01 11.32 -3.57
N ASN A 50 -0.45 12.36 -4.27
CA ASN A 50 0.38 13.53 -4.59
C ASN A 50 0.69 14.41 -3.37
N ASP A 51 -0.09 14.28 -2.28
CA ASP A 51 0.12 15.04 -1.04
C ASP A 51 1.22 14.43 -0.16
N ILE A 52 1.72 13.24 -0.52
CA ILE A 52 2.81 12.56 0.19
C ILE A 52 4.12 13.32 -0.09
N PRO A 53 4.88 13.73 0.94
CA PRO A 53 6.15 14.43 0.73
C PRO A 53 7.25 13.53 0.17
N ASP A 54 7.27 12.25 0.55
CA ASP A 54 8.31 11.29 0.18
C ASP A 54 8.07 10.62 -1.18
N GLU A 55 9.13 10.08 -1.79
CA GLU A 55 8.99 9.13 -2.89
C GLU A 55 8.31 7.85 -2.40
N ILE A 56 7.37 7.34 -3.18
CA ILE A 56 6.58 6.16 -2.80
C ILE A 56 7.30 4.92 -3.34
N ASP A 57 7.52 3.91 -2.50
CA ASP A 57 7.94 2.61 -3.02
C ASP A 57 6.71 1.80 -3.42
N ILE A 58 5.80 1.60 -2.47
CA ILE A 58 4.64 0.72 -2.61
C ILE A 58 3.35 1.50 -2.38
N ILE A 59 2.41 1.38 -3.30
CA ILE A 59 1.01 1.76 -3.05
C ILE A 59 0.24 0.51 -2.64
N ASP A 60 -0.30 0.48 -1.43
CA ASP A 60 -1.18 -0.58 -0.93
C ASP A 60 -2.65 -0.16 -1.06
N LEU A 61 -3.38 -0.78 -1.98
CA LEU A 61 -4.81 -0.52 -2.19
C LEU A 61 -5.65 -1.45 -1.29
N CYS A 62 -6.05 -0.94 -0.13
CA CYS A 62 -7.00 -1.57 0.79
C CYS A 62 -8.30 -0.75 0.87
N ILE A 63 -8.84 -0.41 -0.30
CA ILE A 63 -9.98 0.51 -0.48
C ILE A 63 -10.95 -0.04 -1.52
N ASN A 64 -12.17 0.51 -1.57
CA ASN A 64 -13.13 0.20 -2.62
C ASN A 64 -12.50 0.38 -4.03
N PRO A 65 -12.70 -0.58 -4.97
CA PRO A 65 -12.00 -0.57 -6.26
C PRO A 65 -12.20 0.70 -7.09
N VAL A 66 -13.43 1.26 -7.12
CA VAL A 66 -13.74 2.48 -7.87
C VAL A 66 -12.96 3.67 -7.33
N LYS A 67 -12.86 3.80 -6.00
CA LYS A 67 -12.06 4.85 -5.36
C LYS A 67 -10.56 4.63 -5.57
N GLY A 68 -10.10 3.37 -5.47
CA GLY A 68 -8.71 3.00 -5.74
C GLY A 68 -8.29 3.39 -7.16
N LEU A 69 -9.09 3.06 -8.16
CA LEU A 69 -8.85 3.42 -9.55
C LEU A 69 -8.79 4.95 -9.75
N ALA A 70 -9.68 5.71 -9.13
CA ALA A 70 -9.66 7.17 -9.21
C ALA A 70 -8.35 7.74 -8.64
N LEU A 71 -7.94 7.29 -7.45
CA LEU A 71 -6.67 7.72 -6.83
C LEU A 71 -5.46 7.37 -7.70
N ILE A 72 -5.43 6.18 -8.31
CA ILE A 72 -4.34 5.76 -9.20
C ILE A 72 -4.31 6.60 -10.49
N LYS A 73 -5.46 6.90 -11.10
CA LYS A 73 -5.54 7.75 -12.30
C LYS A 73 -5.02 9.16 -12.05
N GLU A 74 -5.20 9.69 -10.85
CA GLU A 74 -4.75 11.02 -10.46
C GLU A 74 -3.31 11.06 -9.92
N CYS A 75 -2.71 9.89 -9.67
CA CYS A 75 -1.36 9.79 -9.14
C CYS A 75 -0.33 10.24 -10.19
N LYS A 76 0.46 11.26 -9.85
CA LYS A 76 1.56 11.78 -10.67
C LYS A 76 2.94 11.45 -10.10
N LYS A 77 2.99 10.88 -8.89
CA LYS A 77 4.24 10.47 -8.24
C LYS A 77 4.73 9.17 -8.84
N SER A 78 6.05 9.01 -8.86
CA SER A 78 6.68 7.70 -9.08
C SER A 78 6.34 6.75 -7.95
N PHE A 79 6.18 5.48 -8.31
CA PHE A 79 6.13 4.35 -7.39
C PHE A 79 6.74 3.11 -8.05
N LYS A 80 7.20 2.15 -7.24
CA LYS A 80 7.82 0.92 -7.74
C LYS A 80 6.81 -0.18 -8.03
N CYS A 81 5.76 -0.30 -7.22
CA CYS A 81 4.73 -1.32 -7.40
C CYS A 81 3.44 -0.97 -6.66
N ILE A 82 2.31 -1.51 -7.13
CA ILE A 82 1.02 -1.49 -6.44
C ILE A 82 0.75 -2.87 -5.85
N VAL A 83 0.30 -2.94 -4.60
CA VAL A 83 -0.30 -4.13 -4.01
C VAL A 83 -1.79 -3.94 -3.97
N ILE A 84 -2.54 -4.82 -4.63
CA ILE A 84 -4.00 -4.87 -4.59
C ILE A 84 -4.37 -5.87 -3.50
N GLN A 85 -4.92 -5.37 -2.39
CA GLN A 85 -5.37 -6.23 -1.29
C GLN A 85 -6.61 -7.03 -1.71
N PRO A 86 -6.86 -8.20 -1.09
CA PRO A 86 -8.03 -9.01 -1.43
C PRO A 86 -9.34 -8.22 -1.26
N GLY A 87 -10.17 -8.20 -2.31
CA GLY A 87 -11.43 -7.47 -2.37
C GLY A 87 -11.30 -6.00 -2.83
N ALA A 88 -10.10 -5.54 -3.20
CA ALA A 88 -9.86 -4.21 -3.77
C ALA A 88 -9.67 -4.24 -5.31
N GLU A 89 -9.68 -5.42 -5.92
CA GLU A 89 -9.60 -5.63 -7.35
C GLU A 89 -10.90 -5.27 -8.10
N SER A 90 -10.75 -4.92 -9.37
CA SER A 90 -11.84 -4.83 -10.35
C SER A 90 -11.26 -4.99 -11.75
N GLU A 91 -12.08 -5.44 -12.70
CA GLU A 91 -11.65 -5.55 -14.10
C GLU A 91 -11.13 -4.21 -14.64
N GLU A 92 -11.82 -3.11 -14.32
CA GLU A 92 -11.44 -1.78 -14.78
C GLU A 92 -10.10 -1.30 -14.19
N LEU A 93 -9.83 -1.62 -12.93
CA LEU A 93 -8.54 -1.33 -12.31
C LEU A 93 -7.44 -2.12 -13.01
N LEU A 94 -7.58 -3.43 -13.14
CA LEU A 94 -6.57 -4.30 -13.74
C LEU A 94 -6.32 -3.94 -15.21
N SER A 95 -7.37 -3.67 -16.00
CA SER A 95 -7.22 -3.21 -17.38
C SER A 95 -6.46 -1.90 -17.48
N TYR A 96 -6.76 -0.93 -16.60
CA TYR A 96 -6.05 0.35 -16.58
C TYR A 96 -4.57 0.19 -16.23
N LEU A 97 -4.25 -0.61 -15.21
CA LEU A 97 -2.85 -0.87 -14.82
C LEU A 97 -2.07 -1.53 -15.95
N ASN A 98 -2.66 -2.51 -16.63
CA ASN A 98 -2.06 -3.18 -17.78
C ASN A 98 -1.86 -2.23 -18.98
N GLU A 99 -2.88 -1.43 -19.34
CA GLU A 99 -2.78 -0.46 -20.44
C GLU A 99 -1.65 0.55 -20.21
N LYS A 100 -1.47 0.98 -18.95
CA LYS A 100 -0.43 1.94 -18.56
C LYS A 100 0.91 1.30 -18.22
N ASN A 101 1.02 -0.03 -18.31
CA ASN A 101 2.20 -0.80 -17.90
C ASN A 101 2.64 -0.48 -16.46
N LEU A 102 1.68 -0.27 -15.56
CA LEU A 102 1.95 0.00 -14.16
C LEU A 102 2.20 -1.32 -13.43
N PRO A 103 3.32 -1.46 -12.69
CA PRO A 103 3.64 -2.69 -11.98
C PRO A 103 2.67 -2.90 -10.82
N TYR A 104 2.09 -4.10 -10.72
CA TYR A 104 1.22 -4.49 -9.61
C TYR A 104 1.35 -5.97 -9.25
N ILE A 105 0.89 -6.30 -8.05
CA ILE A 105 0.54 -7.65 -7.62
C ILE A 105 -0.80 -7.66 -6.91
N GLU A 106 -1.46 -8.81 -6.92
CA GLU A 106 -2.54 -9.13 -5.98
C GLU A 106 -1.91 -9.86 -4.79
N GLY A 107 -2.11 -9.35 -3.57
CA GLY A 107 -1.39 -9.87 -2.41
C GLY A 107 -1.93 -9.33 -1.09
N CYS A 108 -1.41 -9.84 0.04
CA CYS A 108 -1.80 -9.39 1.37
C CYS A 108 -0.58 -8.89 2.16
N VAL A 109 -0.49 -7.58 2.40
CA VAL A 109 0.61 -6.97 3.18
C VAL A 109 0.70 -7.54 4.60
N LEU A 110 -0.41 -7.90 5.25
CA LEU A 110 -0.35 -8.54 6.58
C LEU A 110 0.31 -9.93 6.54
N VAL A 111 0.08 -10.69 5.48
CA VAL A 111 0.79 -11.96 5.25
C VAL A 111 2.26 -11.68 4.95
N GLY A 112 2.54 -10.65 4.15
CA GLY A 112 3.91 -10.20 3.88
C GLY A 112 4.67 -9.84 5.16
N LEU A 113 4.03 -9.08 6.06
CA LEU A 113 4.59 -8.76 7.38
C LEU A 113 4.87 -10.03 8.19
N SER A 114 3.93 -10.97 8.24
CA SER A 114 4.10 -12.21 9.00
C SER A 114 5.26 -13.08 8.52
N LEU A 115 5.48 -13.15 7.20
CA LEU A 115 6.44 -14.07 6.59
C LEU A 115 7.79 -13.44 6.26
N TYR A 116 7.82 -12.14 5.99
CA TYR A 116 8.96 -11.46 5.35
C TYR A 116 9.28 -10.09 5.96
N ALA A 117 8.59 -9.65 7.02
CA ALA A 117 8.98 -8.43 7.70
C ALA A 117 10.43 -8.57 8.17
N ARG A 118 11.17 -7.47 8.06
CA ARG A 118 12.51 -7.40 8.63
C ARG A 118 12.39 -7.58 10.14
N ASP A 119 13.29 -8.36 10.73
CA ASP A 119 13.35 -8.49 12.19
C ASP A 119 13.40 -7.10 12.82
N LYS A 120 12.62 -6.89 13.88
CA LYS A 120 12.74 -5.68 14.69
C LYS A 120 14.22 -5.56 15.04
N VAL A 121 14.86 -4.44 14.65
CA VAL A 121 16.08 -4.03 15.33
C VAL A 121 15.68 -3.94 16.80
N LYS A 122 16.10 -4.93 17.59
CA LYS A 122 15.95 -4.88 19.03
C LYS A 122 16.75 -3.64 19.44
N ASN A 123 16.03 -2.54 19.67
CA ASN A 123 16.58 -1.47 20.48
C ASN A 123 16.64 -2.05 21.89
N ASP A 124 17.71 -2.78 22.15
CA ASP A 124 18.17 -3.03 23.50
C ASP A 124 18.52 -1.64 24.07
N LYS A 125 17.58 -1.09 24.84
CA LYS A 125 17.81 -0.04 25.82
C LYS A 125 17.47 -0.60 27.19
#